data_AF-A0A815D613-F1
#
_entry.id   AF-A0A815D613-F1
#
_cell.length_a   1.000
_cell.length_b   1.000
_cell.length_c   1.000
_cell.angle_alpha   90.00
_cell.angle_beta   90.00
_cell.angle_gamma   90.00
#
_symmetry.space_group_name_H-M   'P 1'
#
loop_
_entity.id
_entity.type
_entity.pdbx_description
1 polymer ?
#
loop_
_entity_poly.entity_id
_entity_poly.type
_entity_poly.pdbx_seq_one_letter_code
_entity_poly.pdbx_strand_id
1 'polypeptide(L)'
;MPPQEVEKIWTLIMDQFQDIEHIEVFYDYVTNTWVDDDALFDLSLWNYFEFKSSRTNNSLEGWHHRLNTDLNHIIHPHFYMFIRAIQNDYAY
;
A
#
# COMPACT_ATOMS: atom_id res chain seq x y z
N MET A 1 -2.42 -3.78 12.77
CA MET A 1 -3.13 -4.45 13.87
C MET A 1 -2.64 -5.88 13.94
N PRO A 2 -2.36 -6.45 15.13
CA PRO A 2 -2.02 -7.87 15.23
C PRO A 2 -3.01 -8.71 14.42
N PRO A 3 -2.56 -9.60 13.53
CA PRO A 3 -3.44 -10.41 12.68
C PRO A 3 -4.56 -11.11 13.45
N GLN A 4 -4.24 -11.61 14.65
CA GLN A 4 -5.16 -12.34 15.52
C GLN A 4 -6.27 -11.47 16.12
N GLU A 5 -6.14 -10.14 16.06
CA GLU A 5 -7.14 -9.20 16.58
C GLU A 5 -8.13 -8.73 15.50
N VAL A 6 -7.82 -8.97 14.22
CA VAL A 6 -8.62 -8.43 13.10
C VAL A 6 -10.05 -8.93 13.13
N GLU A 7 -10.25 -10.25 13.17
CA GLU A 7 -11.57 -10.86 13.22
C GLU A 7 -12.35 -10.42 14.46
N LYS A 8 -11.69 -10.45 15.62
CA LYS A 8 -12.30 -10.01 16.90
C LYS A 8 -12.81 -8.57 16.82
N ILE A 9 -11.99 -7.65 16.29
CA ILE A 9 -12.35 -6.25 16.17
C ILE A 9 -13.45 -6.05 15.13
N TRP A 10 -13.40 -6.80 14.03
CA TRP A 10 -14.44 -6.77 13.02
C TRP A 10 -15.81 -7.18 13.58
N THR A 11 -15.87 -8.25 14.36
CA THR A 11 -17.09 -8.68 15.06
C THR A 11 -17.61 -7.62 16.04
N LEU A 12 -16.72 -6.93 16.75
CA LEU A 12 -17.13 -5.82 17.64
C LEU A 12 -17.73 -4.64 16.86
N ILE A 13 -17.20 -4.33 15.68
CA ILE A 13 -17.74 -3.27 14.81
C ILE A 13 -19.14 -3.67 14.30
N MET A 14 -19.32 -4.94 13.92
CA MET A 14 -20.64 -5.44 13.50
C MET A 14 -21.68 -5.32 14.62
N ASP A 15 -21.33 -5.72 15.85
CA ASP A 15 -22.22 -5.63 17.00
C ASP A 15 -22.57 -4.18 17.36
N GLN A 16 -21.58 -3.28 17.31
CA GLN A 16 -21.76 -1.87 17.69
C GLN A 16 -22.69 -1.09 16.73
N PHE A 17 -22.72 -1.44 15.45
CA PHE A 17 -23.41 -0.66 14.41
C PHE A 17 -24.58 -1.40 13.75
N GLN A 18 -25.13 -2.43 14.41
CA GLN A 18 -26.23 -3.25 13.91
C GLN A 18 -27.52 -2.48 13.55
N ASP A 19 -27.73 -1.30 14.14
CA ASP A 19 -28.95 -0.50 13.96
C ASP A 19 -28.97 0.32 12.65
N ILE A 20 -27.88 0.31 11.88
CA ILE A 20 -27.80 1.07 10.62
C ILE A 20 -28.56 0.31 9.53
N GLU A 21 -29.52 0.99 8.90
CA GLU A 21 -30.30 0.44 7.80
C GLU A 21 -29.37 0.00 6.64
N HIS A 22 -29.58 -1.23 6.15
CA HIS A 22 -28.82 -1.84 5.06
C HIS A 22 -27.32 -2.08 5.31
N ILE A 23 -26.86 -2.04 6.57
CA ILE A 23 -25.46 -2.25 6.89
C ILE A 23 -24.96 -3.67 6.61
N GLU A 24 -25.86 -4.65 6.54
CA GLU A 24 -25.54 -6.04 6.21
C GLU A 24 -24.80 -6.17 4.87
N VAL A 25 -25.17 -5.38 3.87
CA VAL A 25 -24.51 -5.40 2.55
C VAL A 25 -23.06 -4.92 2.65
N PHE A 26 -22.81 -3.93 3.51
CA PHE A 26 -21.46 -3.45 3.77
C PHE A 26 -20.66 -4.50 4.55
N TYR A 27 -21.26 -5.13 5.55
CA TYR A 27 -20.61 -6.19 6.32
C TYR A 27 -20.25 -7.40 5.46
N ASP A 28 -21.16 -7.84 4.60
CA ASP A 28 -20.91 -8.93 3.65
C ASP A 28 -19.77 -8.56 2.70
N TYR A 29 -19.77 -7.35 2.16
CA TYR A 29 -18.70 -6.88 1.30
C TYR A 29 -17.35 -6.91 2.02
N VAL A 30 -17.24 -6.30 3.21
CA VAL A 30 -15.95 -6.22 3.91
C VAL A 30 -15.48 -7.60 4.36
N THR A 31 -16.37 -8.45 4.85
CA THR A 31 -16.04 -9.80 5.32
C THR A 31 -15.48 -10.65 4.19
N ASN A 32 -16.24 -10.76 3.09
CA ASN A 32 -15.86 -11.59 1.94
C ASN A 32 -14.67 -11.04 1.15
N THR A 33 -14.40 -9.73 1.25
CA THR A 33 -13.32 -9.10 0.48
C THR A 33 -12.01 -9.03 1.26
N TRP A 34 -12.06 -8.87 2.59
CA TRP A 34 -10.87 -8.48 3.36
C TRP A 34 -10.61 -9.24 4.68
N VAL A 35 -11.63 -9.85 5.31
CA VAL A 35 -11.52 -10.36 6.70
C VAL A 35 -11.57 -11.87 6.81
N ASP A 36 -12.45 -12.52 6.05
CA ASP A 36 -12.65 -13.97 6.11
C ASP A 36 -11.39 -14.75 5.70
N ASP A 37 -11.27 -16.01 6.13
CA ASP A 37 -10.15 -16.88 5.78
C ASP A 37 -10.10 -17.14 4.25
N ASP A 38 -11.28 -17.20 3.62
CA ASP A 38 -11.45 -17.35 2.17
C ASP A 38 -11.68 -16.00 1.45
N ALA A 39 -11.30 -14.88 2.08
CA ALA A 39 -11.50 -13.56 1.51
C ALA A 39 -10.74 -13.34 0.18
N LEU A 40 -11.28 -12.47 -0.67
CA LEU A 40 -10.66 -12.13 -1.96
C LEU A 40 -9.22 -11.61 -1.81
N PHE A 41 -8.96 -10.84 -0.75
CA PHE A 41 -7.64 -10.34 -0.42
C PHE A 41 -7.18 -10.87 0.93
N ASP A 42 -6.22 -11.79 0.88
CA ASP A 42 -5.56 -12.35 2.06
C ASP A 42 -5.03 -11.25 2.99
N LEU A 43 -5.11 -11.51 4.30
CA LEU A 43 -4.72 -10.59 5.34
C LEU A 43 -3.26 -10.10 5.17
N SER A 44 -2.35 -10.94 4.68
CA SER A 44 -0.95 -10.57 4.42
C SER A 44 -0.76 -9.53 3.33
N LEU A 45 -1.74 -9.32 2.44
CA LEU A 45 -1.66 -8.33 1.38
C LEU A 45 -1.81 -6.91 1.90
N TRP A 46 -2.57 -6.72 2.98
CA TRP A 46 -2.93 -5.39 3.48
C TRP A 46 -2.53 -5.17 4.95
N ASN A 47 -2.41 -6.23 5.75
CA ASN A 47 -2.00 -6.12 7.14
C ASN A 47 -0.50 -5.90 7.26
N TYR A 48 -0.13 -4.69 7.67
CA TYR A 48 1.25 -4.25 7.73
C TYR A 48 1.86 -4.32 9.14
N PHE A 49 1.20 -5.00 10.07
CA PHE A 49 1.61 -4.99 11.49
C PHE A 49 3.01 -5.57 11.69
N GLU A 50 3.30 -6.70 11.04
CA GLU A 50 4.60 -7.37 11.12
C GLU A 50 5.57 -6.93 10.04
N PHE A 51 5.20 -5.96 9.19
CA PHE A 51 6.08 -5.50 8.13
C PHE A 51 7.25 -4.68 8.70
N LYS A 52 8.47 -5.15 8.43
CA LYS A 52 9.72 -4.61 8.98
C LYS A 52 10.51 -3.74 8.00
N SER A 53 10.10 -3.65 6.74
CA SER A 53 10.76 -2.79 5.73
C SER A 53 10.13 -1.40 5.71
N SER A 54 10.63 -0.52 4.84
CA SER A 54 10.18 0.87 4.71
C SER A 54 8.68 0.94 4.44
N ARG A 55 7.94 1.56 5.36
CA ARG A 55 6.48 1.71 5.29
C ARG A 55 6.02 2.75 4.27
N THR A 56 6.97 3.50 3.73
CA THR A 56 6.74 4.58 2.79
C THR A 56 7.59 4.36 1.55
N ASN A 57 7.11 4.88 0.43
CA ASN A 57 7.83 4.98 -0.82
C ASN A 57 8.90 6.10 -0.79
N ASN A 58 9.27 6.65 0.37
CA ASN A 58 10.21 7.79 0.48
C ASN A 58 11.52 7.54 -0.26
N SER A 59 12.04 6.31 -0.24
CA SER A 59 13.23 5.94 -0.99
C SER A 59 13.03 6.04 -2.50
N LEU A 60 11.85 5.63 -3.00
CA LEU A 60 11.47 5.73 -4.40
C LEU A 60 11.21 7.19 -4.80
N GLU A 61 10.52 7.97 -3.96
CA GLU A 61 10.31 9.40 -4.18
C GLU A 61 11.62 10.18 -4.21
N GLY A 62 12.53 9.87 -3.27
CA GLY A 62 13.87 10.43 -3.25
C GLY A 62 14.68 10.04 -4.49
N TRP A 63 14.57 8.80 -4.94
CA TRP A 63 15.19 8.34 -6.18
C TRP A 63 14.63 9.09 -7.41
N HIS A 64 13.30 9.21 -7.54
CA HIS A 64 12.67 10.00 -8.60
C HIS A 64 13.08 11.47 -8.56
N HIS A 65 13.19 12.07 -7.36
CA HIS A 65 13.60 13.44 -7.20
C HIS A 65 15.03 13.67 -7.70
N ARG A 66 15.99 12.81 -7.32
CA ARG A 66 17.37 12.87 -7.82
C ARG A 66 17.43 12.68 -9.33
N LEU A 67 16.78 11.65 -9.86
CA LEU A 67 16.76 11.38 -11.31
C LEU A 67 16.22 12.57 -12.11
N ASN A 68 15.13 13.19 -11.63
CA ASN A 68 14.57 14.39 -12.27
C ASN A 68 15.53 15.59 -12.18
N THR A 69 16.29 15.70 -11.10
CA THR A 69 17.29 16.77 -10.92
C THR A 69 18.44 16.58 -11.91
N ASP A 70 18.97 15.36 -12.05
CA ASP A 70 20.03 15.00 -13.01
C ASP A 70 19.61 15.23 -14.48
N LEU A 71 18.32 15.09 -14.76
CA LEU A 71 17.73 15.35 -16.07
C LEU A 71 17.26 16.80 -16.25
N ASN A 72 17.56 17.70 -15.31
CA ASN A 72 17.13 19.11 -15.32
C ASN A 72 15.61 19.28 -15.51
N HIS A 73 14.81 18.36 -14.96
CA HIS A 73 13.35 18.32 -15.07
C HIS A 73 12.82 18.29 -16.51
N ILE A 74 13.61 17.81 -17.48
CA ILE A 74 13.18 17.65 -18.87
C ILE A 74 12.17 16.49 -18.94
N ILE A 75 11.00 16.75 -19.51
CA ILE A 75 9.88 15.79 -19.59
C ILE A 75 10.20 14.63 -20.56
N HIS A 76 10.93 14.92 -21.64
CA HIS A 76 11.33 13.94 -22.65
C HIS A 76 12.83 14.05 -22.93
N PRO A 77 13.69 13.60 -21.98
CA PRO A 77 15.12 13.66 -22.16
C PRO A 77 15.54 12.77 -23.34
N HIS A 78 16.57 13.18 -24.06
CA HIS A 78 17.16 12.31 -25.08
C HIS A 78 17.59 10.99 -24.43
N PHE A 79 17.37 9.86 -25.10
CA PHE A 79 17.62 8.53 -24.53
C PHE A 79 19.02 8.40 -23.89
N TYR A 80 20.04 8.97 -24.53
CA TYR A 80 21.41 8.96 -24.02
C TYR A 80 21.60 9.74 -22.70
N MET A 81 20.83 10.82 -22.48
CA MET A 81 20.84 11.57 -21.21
C MET A 81 20.22 10.74 -20.09
N PHE A 82 19.12 10.04 -20.40
CA PHE A 82 18.49 9.11 -19.46
C PHE A 82 19.44 7.99 -19.03
N ILE A 83 20.13 7.36 -19.99
CA ILE A 83 21.14 6.33 -19.68
C ILE A 83 22.26 6.88 -18.79
N ARG A 84 22.78 8.08 -19.08
CA ARG A 84 23.81 8.71 -18.23
C ARG A 84 23.31 9.00 -16.82
N ALA A 85 22.10 9.52 -16.67
CA ALA A 85 21.53 9.81 -15.35
C ALA A 85 21.39 8.54 -14.51
N ILE A 86 20.93 7.43 -15.13
CA ILE A 86 20.89 6.12 -14.45
C ILE A 86 22.30 5.66 -14.06
N GLN A 87 23.28 5.74 -14.97
CA GLN A 87 24.66 5.32 -14.67
C GLN A 87 25.29 6.10 -13.52
N ASN A 88 24.98 7.39 -13.39
CA ASN A 88 25.45 8.22 -12.28
C ASN A 88 24.85 7.80 -10.93
N ASP A 89 23.56 7.43 -10.89
CA ASP A 89 22.91 6.96 -9.66
C ASP A 89 23.46 5.59 -9.21
N TYR A 90 23.90 4.72 -10.13
CA TYR A 90 24.59 3.45 -9.80
C TYR A 90 26.02 3.62 -9.26
N ALA A 91 26.65 4.78 -9.45
CA ALA A 91 28.02 5.03 -9.01
C ALA A 91 28.12 5.48 -7.53
N TYR A 92 26.98 5.63 -6.86
CA TYR A 92 26.83 5.95 -5.43
C TYR A 92 26.31 4.74 -4.64
#